data_AF-A0A9P9JLI9-F1
#
_entry.id   AF-A0A9P9JLI9-F1
#
_cell.length_a   1.000
_cell.length_b   1.000
_cell.length_c   1.000
_cell.angle_alpha   90.00
_cell.angle_beta   90.00
_cell.angle_gamma   90.00
#
_symmetry.space_group_name_H-M   'P 1'
#
loop_
_entity.id
_entity.type
_entity.pdbx_description
1 polymer ?
#
loop_
_entity_poly.entity_id
_entity_poly.type
_entity_poly.pdbx_seq_one_letter_code
_entity_poly.pdbx_strand_id
1 'polypeptide(L)'
;MRDVYEKYKDHLDVVALFADALMNWKPQKMFDVKTGKPITSSPVFEVCAILESGMAMPGGRRHAGIPHLYIHLTERSDEPEAALPACDIIRDLVPDAGHMSHMPTHIDVLVGKYRRSMAYNHKATLADDQYFAKHGAYSQRDLFREAAKRVPVSRLDYPNRIVDVLKVATAMLHGEIEYRRQNYHVAFEALREAIKAEDSLMYTEPWGWMLPARHPY
;
A
#
# COMPACT_ATOMS: atom_id res chain seq x y z
N MET A 1 -5.27 23.85 -3.24
CA MET A 1 -5.27 23.39 -1.83
C MET A 1 -4.62 24.37 -0.86
N ARG A 2 -3.50 25.03 -1.20
CA ARG A 2 -2.83 25.99 -0.31
C ARG A 2 -3.76 27.06 0.27
N ASP A 3 -4.56 27.73 -0.56
CA ASP A 3 -5.51 28.77 -0.08
C ASP A 3 -6.56 28.20 0.90
N VAL A 4 -6.97 26.94 0.71
CA VAL A 4 -7.90 26.24 1.61
C VAL A 4 -7.21 25.93 2.93
N TYR A 5 -5.97 25.45 2.88
CA TYR A 5 -5.17 25.18 4.07
C TYR A 5 -4.94 26.45 4.90
N GLU A 6 -4.55 27.56 4.29
CA GLU A 6 -4.34 28.82 5.02
C GLU A 6 -5.60 29.31 5.74
N LYS A 7 -6.77 29.06 5.15
CA LYS A 7 -8.06 29.44 5.74
C LYS A 7 -8.54 28.49 6.85
N TYR A 8 -8.17 27.22 6.79
CA TYR A 8 -8.68 26.15 7.67
C TYR A 8 -7.56 25.28 8.25
N LYS A 9 -6.42 25.89 8.62
CA LYS A 9 -5.21 25.21 9.11
C LYS A 9 -5.41 24.41 10.40
N ASP A 10 -6.48 24.74 11.12
CA ASP A 10 -6.95 24.11 12.35
C ASP A 10 -7.90 22.92 12.10
N HIS A 11 -8.25 22.63 10.83
CA HIS A 11 -9.07 21.47 10.46
C HIS A 11 -8.21 20.28 10.01
N LEU A 12 -8.19 19.21 10.80
CA LEU A 12 -7.31 18.05 10.57
C LEU A 12 -7.47 17.40 9.18
N ASP A 13 -8.69 17.29 8.66
CA ASP A 13 -8.88 16.74 7.30
C ASP A 13 -8.27 17.65 6.22
N VAL A 14 -8.30 18.97 6.42
CA VAL A 14 -7.69 19.93 5.48
C VAL A 14 -6.17 19.84 5.56
N VAL A 15 -5.60 19.69 6.76
CA VAL A 15 -4.18 19.42 6.98
C VAL A 15 -3.76 18.15 6.22
N ALA A 16 -4.49 17.05 6.38
CA ALA A 16 -4.19 15.78 5.73
C ALA A 16 -4.28 15.87 4.20
N LEU A 17 -5.37 16.44 3.66
CA LEU A 17 -5.55 16.60 2.21
C LEU A 17 -4.52 17.55 1.59
N PHE A 18 -4.09 18.57 2.33
CA PHE A 18 -3.05 19.47 1.83
C PHE A 18 -1.67 18.80 1.81
N ALA A 19 -1.31 18.06 2.87
CA ALA A 19 -0.09 17.27 2.90
C ALA A 19 -0.05 16.23 1.76
N ASP A 20 -1.15 15.50 1.55
CA ASP A 20 -1.29 14.56 0.44
C ASP A 20 -1.11 15.24 -0.94
N ALA A 21 -1.72 16.41 -1.14
CA ALA A 21 -1.55 17.18 -2.37
C ALA A 21 -0.08 17.60 -2.63
N LEU A 22 0.65 17.99 -1.58
CA LEU A 22 2.08 18.31 -1.68
C LEU A 22 2.93 17.07 -1.98
N MET A 23 2.62 15.94 -1.36
CA MET A 23 3.28 14.65 -1.61
C MET A 23 3.07 14.16 -3.05
N ASN A 24 1.87 14.35 -3.59
CA ASN A 24 1.53 13.98 -4.96
C ASN A 24 2.04 14.96 -6.03
N TRP A 25 2.39 16.21 -5.68
CA TRP A 25 2.97 17.16 -6.63
C TRP A 25 4.35 16.72 -7.13
N LYS A 26 5.17 16.12 -6.25
CA LYS A 26 6.48 15.55 -6.57
C LYS A 26 6.59 14.11 -6.04
N PRO A 27 5.89 13.14 -6.66
CA PRO A 27 5.79 11.79 -6.13
C PRO A 27 7.18 11.17 -6.04
N GLN A 28 7.51 10.60 -4.87
CA GLN A 28 8.77 9.93 -4.58
C GLN A 28 10.04 10.82 -4.73
N LYS A 29 9.91 12.15 -4.59
CA LYS A 29 11.03 13.09 -4.65
C LYS A 29 11.17 13.98 -3.41
N MET A 30 10.74 13.49 -2.25
CA MET A 30 10.93 14.18 -0.97
C MET A 30 12.30 13.88 -0.35
N PHE A 31 12.77 12.65 -0.51
CA PHE A 31 14.08 12.18 -0.04
C PHE A 31 14.88 11.61 -1.21
N ASP A 32 16.20 11.75 -1.16
CA ASP A 32 17.11 11.21 -2.16
C ASP A 32 17.19 9.68 -2.03
N VAL A 33 17.02 8.97 -3.15
CA VAL A 33 16.88 7.50 -3.16
C VAL A 33 18.15 6.78 -2.69
N LYS A 34 19.32 7.42 -2.79
CA LYS A 34 20.60 6.80 -2.40
C LYS A 34 20.98 7.10 -0.97
N THR A 35 20.74 8.33 -0.54
CA THR A 35 21.24 8.84 0.74
C THR A 35 20.18 8.91 1.82
N GLY A 36 18.89 8.86 1.46
CA GLY A 36 17.78 9.09 2.39
C GLY A 36 17.65 10.54 2.84
N LYS A 37 18.50 11.46 2.39
CA LYS A 37 18.49 12.86 2.83
C LYS A 37 17.35 13.65 2.19
N PRO A 38 16.79 14.66 2.88
CA PRO A 38 15.76 15.52 2.32
C PRO A 38 16.23 16.23 1.04
N ILE A 39 15.40 16.21 0.00
CA ILE A 39 15.64 17.01 -1.22
C ILE A 39 15.15 18.43 -0.94
N THR A 40 16.07 19.36 -0.73
CA THR A 40 15.77 20.74 -0.31
C THR A 40 14.96 21.56 -1.33
N SER A 41 14.95 21.16 -2.60
CA SER A 41 14.12 21.77 -3.66
C SER A 41 12.70 21.17 -3.76
N SER A 42 12.39 20.19 -2.92
CA SER A 42 11.05 19.62 -2.74
C SER A 42 10.35 20.28 -1.54
N PRO A 43 9.02 20.14 -1.40
CA PRO A 43 8.32 20.66 -0.22
C PRO A 43 8.51 19.78 1.04
N VAL A 44 9.51 18.89 1.11
CA VAL A 44 9.70 17.93 2.22
C VAL A 44 9.59 18.56 3.60
N PHE A 45 10.29 19.67 3.86
CA PHE A 45 10.25 20.33 5.17
C PHE A 45 8.88 20.93 5.48
N GLU A 46 8.20 21.45 4.46
CA GLU A 46 6.85 21.98 4.60
C GLU A 46 5.87 20.85 4.96
N VAL A 47 5.94 19.72 4.27
CA VAL A 47 5.07 18.56 4.55
C VAL A 47 5.35 17.99 5.94
N CYS A 48 6.61 17.85 6.35
CA CYS A 48 6.96 17.42 7.71
C CYS A 48 6.33 18.34 8.76
N ALA A 49 6.51 19.66 8.62
CA ALA A 49 5.96 20.63 9.57
C ALA A 49 4.42 20.58 9.63
N ILE A 50 3.75 20.43 8.49
CA ILE A 50 2.28 20.32 8.42
C ILE A 50 1.80 19.06 9.14
N LEU A 51 2.43 17.91 8.91
CA LEU A 51 2.02 16.64 9.50
C LEU A 51 2.33 16.58 11.00
N GLU A 52 3.50 17.06 11.42
CA GLU A 52 3.90 17.11 12.83
C GLU A 52 2.98 18.05 13.63
N SER A 53 2.69 19.24 13.10
CA SER A 53 1.74 20.16 13.73
C SER A 53 0.33 19.56 13.78
N GLY A 54 -0.11 18.91 12.69
CA GLY A 54 -1.38 18.18 12.65
C GLY A 54 -1.50 17.08 13.71
N MET A 55 -0.43 16.31 13.96
CA MET A 55 -0.42 15.30 15.02
C MET A 55 -0.46 15.90 16.43
N ALA A 56 0.13 17.09 16.61
CA ALA A 56 0.16 17.82 17.89
C ALA A 56 -1.17 18.54 18.21
N MET A 57 -2.02 18.78 17.23
CA MET A 57 -3.32 19.44 17.42
C MET A 57 -4.33 18.60 18.21
N PRO A 58 -5.33 19.24 18.84
CA PRO A 58 -6.45 18.53 19.46
C PRO A 58 -7.12 17.57 18.47
N GLY A 59 -7.17 16.29 18.81
CA GLY A 59 -7.74 15.25 17.94
C GLY A 59 -6.78 14.67 16.90
N GLY A 60 -5.58 15.23 16.71
CA GLY A 60 -4.58 14.73 15.75
C GLY A 60 -4.23 13.25 15.97
N ARG A 61 -4.10 12.85 17.24
CA ARG A 61 -3.87 11.45 17.65
C ARG A 61 -5.05 10.50 17.39
N ARG A 62 -6.21 11.00 16.97
CA ARG A 62 -7.39 10.20 16.58
C ARG A 62 -7.68 10.28 15.09
N HIS A 63 -6.90 11.04 14.34
CA HIS A 63 -7.08 11.20 12.91
C HIS A 63 -6.23 10.17 12.17
N ALA A 64 -6.84 9.38 11.29
CA ALA A 64 -6.14 8.30 10.57
C ALA A 64 -5.14 8.80 9.52
N GLY A 65 -5.51 9.84 8.74
CA GLY A 65 -4.75 10.28 7.58
C GLY A 65 -3.40 10.95 7.88
N ILE A 66 -3.30 11.78 8.92
CA ILE A 66 -2.06 12.50 9.26
C ILE A 66 -0.91 11.55 9.65
N PRO A 67 -1.03 10.68 10.66
CA PRO A 67 0.03 9.73 11.00
C PRO A 67 0.32 8.76 9.85
N HIS A 68 -0.71 8.36 9.07
CA HIS A 68 -0.55 7.53 7.87
C HIS A 68 0.38 8.19 6.84
N LEU A 69 0.11 9.46 6.48
CA LEU A 69 0.92 10.20 5.52
C LEU A 69 2.33 10.46 6.05
N TYR A 70 2.48 10.69 7.36
CA TYR A 70 3.80 10.89 7.96
C TYR A 70 4.67 9.63 7.84
N ILE A 71 4.10 8.44 8.08
CA ILE A 71 4.78 7.16 7.87
C ILE A 71 5.25 7.02 6.41
N HIS A 72 4.37 7.26 5.44
CA HIS A 72 4.72 7.20 4.02
C HIS A 72 5.78 8.23 3.61
N LEU A 73 5.75 9.42 4.22
CA LEU A 73 6.75 10.44 3.96
C LEU A 73 8.13 9.97 4.43
N THR A 74 8.23 9.47 5.66
CA THR A 74 9.51 9.14 6.32
C THR A 74 10.07 7.77 5.97
N GLU A 75 9.31 6.86 5.34
CA GLU A 75 9.79 5.50 5.03
C GLU A 75 11.04 5.48 4.13
N ARG A 76 11.32 6.58 3.42
CA ARG A 76 12.49 6.77 2.57
C ARG A 76 13.56 7.70 3.17
N SER A 77 13.38 8.19 4.39
CA SER A 77 14.38 9.05 5.03
C SER A 77 15.57 8.23 5.54
N ASP A 78 16.68 8.90 5.84
CA ASP A 78 17.82 8.34 6.60
C ASP A 78 17.58 8.31 8.12
N GLU A 79 16.42 8.80 8.58
CA GLU A 79 15.97 8.81 9.97
C GLU A 79 14.51 8.31 10.09
N PRO A 80 14.20 7.07 9.66
CA PRO A 80 12.82 6.56 9.64
C PRO A 80 12.21 6.40 11.05
N GLU A 81 13.04 6.32 12.10
CA GLU A 81 12.59 6.26 13.50
C GLU A 81 11.78 7.49 13.95
N ALA A 82 11.90 8.62 13.24
CA ALA A 82 11.10 9.81 13.50
C ALA A 82 9.58 9.53 13.42
N ALA A 83 9.16 8.55 12.61
CA ALA A 83 7.75 8.16 12.48
C ALA A 83 7.27 7.14 13.51
N LEU A 84 8.10 6.70 14.47
CA LEU A 84 7.65 5.79 15.53
C LEU A 84 6.43 6.31 16.32
N PRO A 85 6.34 7.60 16.71
CA PRO A 85 5.15 8.12 17.37
C PRO A 85 3.89 8.06 16.48
N ALA A 86 4.03 8.29 15.17
CA ALA A 86 2.93 8.16 14.20
C ALA A 86 2.48 6.70 14.04
N CYS A 87 3.45 5.78 13.99
CA CYS A 87 3.20 4.33 14.00
C CYS A 87 2.38 3.93 15.22
N ASP A 88 2.75 4.39 16.40
CA ASP A 88 2.05 4.02 17.64
C ASP A 88 0.63 4.62 17.72
N ILE A 89 0.35 5.73 17.03
CA ILE A 89 -1.01 6.27 16.90
C ILE A 89 -1.90 5.38 16.04
N ILE A 90 -1.42 4.94 14.87
CA ILE A 90 -2.28 4.34 13.84
C ILE A 90 -2.56 2.85 14.05
N ARG A 91 -1.66 2.12 14.74
CA ARG A 91 -1.67 0.65 14.95
C ARG A 91 -3.03 0.05 15.32
N ASP A 92 -3.79 0.77 16.14
CA ASP A 92 -5.08 0.31 16.68
C ASP A 92 -6.24 1.25 16.38
N LEU A 93 -6.00 2.31 15.59
CA LEU A 93 -6.98 3.37 15.37
C LEU A 93 -8.13 2.95 14.44
N VAL A 94 -7.83 2.11 13.45
CA VAL A 94 -8.80 1.59 12.47
C VAL A 94 -8.63 0.07 12.35
N PRO A 95 -9.08 -0.71 13.35
CA PRO A 95 -8.72 -2.13 13.48
C PRO A 95 -9.27 -3.02 12.35
N ASP A 96 -10.35 -2.60 11.69
CA ASP A 96 -10.98 -3.35 10.59
C ASP A 96 -10.32 -3.06 9.23
N ALA A 97 -9.35 -2.15 9.17
CA ALA A 97 -8.59 -1.85 7.96
C ALA A 97 -7.21 -2.52 8.04
N GLY A 98 -7.03 -3.64 7.33
CA GLY A 98 -5.75 -4.36 7.27
C GLY A 98 -4.58 -3.44 6.91
N HIS A 99 -4.78 -2.57 5.92
CA HIS A 99 -3.81 -1.53 5.53
C HIS A 99 -3.34 -0.69 6.72
N MET A 100 -4.25 -0.23 7.58
CA MET A 100 -3.91 0.65 8.71
C MET A 100 -3.08 -0.07 9.79
N SER A 101 -3.33 -1.37 9.98
CA SER A 101 -2.49 -2.21 10.85
C SER A 101 -1.12 -2.52 10.22
N HIS A 102 -1.07 -2.65 8.89
CA HIS A 102 0.15 -2.90 8.12
C HIS A 102 1.08 -1.68 8.05
N MET A 103 0.55 -0.46 7.90
CA MET A 103 1.34 0.75 7.66
C MET A 103 2.53 0.95 8.63
N PRO A 104 2.37 0.80 9.95
CA PRO A 104 3.50 0.87 10.90
C PRO A 104 4.66 -0.10 10.62
N THR A 105 4.37 -1.22 9.94
CA THR A 105 5.34 -2.28 9.69
C THR A 105 6.44 -1.85 8.72
N HIS A 106 6.17 -0.84 7.87
CA HIS A 106 7.17 -0.22 7.00
C HIS A 106 8.34 0.32 7.83
N ILE A 107 8.03 1.12 8.86
CA ILE A 107 9.04 1.67 9.77
C ILE A 107 9.64 0.58 10.65
N ASP A 108 8.82 -0.36 11.15
CA ASP A 108 9.29 -1.44 12.01
C ASP A 108 10.41 -2.26 11.37
N VAL A 109 10.31 -2.57 10.09
CA VAL A 109 11.35 -3.31 9.36
C VAL A 109 12.62 -2.47 9.27
N LEU A 110 12.50 -1.18 8.93
CA LEU A 110 13.64 -0.27 8.77
C LEU A 110 14.42 -0.07 10.08
N VAL A 111 13.73 -0.03 11.23
CA VAL A 111 14.38 0.15 12.55
C VAL A 111 14.61 -1.17 13.30
N GLY A 112 14.54 -2.31 12.62
CA GLY A 112 14.89 -3.63 13.16
C GLY A 112 13.89 -4.22 14.17
N LYS A 113 12.65 -3.72 14.22
CA LYS A 113 11.56 -4.20 15.10
C LYS A 113 10.78 -5.35 14.43
N TYR A 114 11.48 -6.37 13.94
CA TYR A 114 10.90 -7.46 13.14
C TYR A 114 9.75 -8.21 13.84
N ARG A 115 9.87 -8.50 15.14
CA ARG A 115 8.77 -9.13 15.89
C ARG A 115 7.49 -8.29 15.89
N ARG A 116 7.63 -6.96 15.99
CA ARG A 116 6.51 -6.03 15.94
C ARG A 116 5.93 -5.97 14.53
N SER A 117 6.78 -5.92 13.50
CA SER A 117 6.35 -6.01 12.10
C SER A 117 5.54 -7.28 11.83
N MET A 118 6.01 -8.45 12.27
CA MET A 118 5.29 -9.72 12.11
C MET A 118 3.93 -9.72 12.81
N ALA A 119 3.87 -9.23 14.06
CA ALA A 119 2.63 -9.19 14.83
C ALA A 119 1.55 -8.31 14.16
N TYR A 120 1.94 -7.14 13.66
CA TYR A 120 1.00 -6.21 13.03
C TYR A 120 0.64 -6.60 11.59
N ASN A 121 1.53 -7.27 10.86
CA ASN A 121 1.16 -7.92 9.60
C ASN A 121 0.16 -9.06 9.81
N HIS A 122 0.35 -9.89 10.85
CA HIS A 122 -0.64 -10.91 11.19
C HIS A 122 -2.00 -10.29 11.55
N LYS A 123 -2.00 -9.19 12.32
CA LYS A 123 -3.22 -8.45 12.63
C LYS A 123 -3.90 -7.89 11.37
N ALA A 124 -3.12 -7.38 10.42
CA ALA A 124 -3.65 -6.92 9.13
C ALA A 124 -4.34 -8.07 8.37
N THR A 125 -3.72 -9.25 8.31
CA THR A 125 -4.32 -10.45 7.71
C THR A 125 -5.64 -10.82 8.39
N LEU A 126 -5.72 -10.79 9.72
CA LEU A 126 -6.96 -11.11 10.44
C LEU A 126 -8.09 -10.12 10.12
N ALA A 127 -7.79 -8.83 9.95
CA ALA A 127 -8.78 -7.84 9.53
C ALA A 127 -9.28 -8.10 8.10
N ASP A 128 -8.36 -8.40 7.17
CA ASP A 128 -8.71 -8.72 5.78
C ASP A 128 -9.52 -10.03 5.68
N ASP A 129 -9.19 -11.04 6.50
CA ASP A 129 -9.95 -12.30 6.58
C ASP A 129 -11.40 -12.07 7.06
N GLN A 130 -11.60 -11.18 8.04
CA GLN A 130 -12.95 -10.80 8.50
C GLN A 130 -13.74 -10.06 7.42
N TYR A 131 -13.07 -9.17 6.67
CA TYR A 131 -13.68 -8.50 5.53
C TYR A 131 -14.05 -9.50 4.44
N PHE A 132 -13.14 -10.42 4.12
CA PHE A 132 -13.35 -11.47 3.12
C PHE A 132 -14.51 -12.40 3.50
N ALA A 133 -14.61 -12.79 4.77
CA ALA A 133 -15.71 -13.63 5.27
C ALA A 133 -17.09 -12.99 5.09
N LYS A 134 -17.18 -11.65 5.12
CA LYS A 134 -18.43 -10.90 4.92
C LYS A 134 -18.83 -10.74 3.46
N HIS A 135 -17.85 -10.56 2.56
CA HIS A 135 -18.11 -10.20 1.15
C HIS A 135 -17.96 -11.37 0.16
N GLY A 136 -17.19 -12.39 0.52
CA GLY A 136 -17.00 -13.60 -0.29
C GLY A 136 -16.07 -13.42 -1.49
N ALA A 137 -15.48 -14.54 -1.91
CA ALA A 137 -14.43 -14.57 -2.93
C ALA A 137 -14.85 -14.07 -4.31
N TYR A 138 -16.04 -14.43 -4.77
CA TYR A 138 -16.51 -14.04 -6.09
C TYR A 138 -16.78 -12.54 -6.20
N SER A 139 -17.37 -11.93 -5.16
CA SER A 139 -17.58 -10.47 -5.14
C SER A 139 -16.25 -9.73 -5.23
N GLN A 140 -15.23 -10.14 -4.48
CA GLN A 140 -13.91 -9.49 -4.50
C GLN A 140 -13.20 -9.71 -5.84
N ARG A 141 -13.28 -10.91 -6.42
CA ARG A 141 -12.77 -11.20 -7.76
C ARG A 141 -13.40 -10.31 -8.82
N ASP A 142 -14.72 -10.11 -8.77
CA ASP A 142 -15.43 -9.32 -9.77
C ASP A 142 -15.12 -7.82 -9.61
N LEU A 143 -15.00 -7.31 -8.37
CA LEU A 143 -14.48 -5.96 -8.11
C LEU A 143 -13.05 -5.77 -8.62
N PHE A 144 -12.17 -6.74 -8.39
CA PHE A 144 -10.81 -6.74 -8.94
C PHE A 144 -10.82 -6.67 -10.47
N ARG A 145 -11.66 -7.46 -11.15
CA ARG A 145 -11.80 -7.44 -12.62
C ARG A 145 -12.28 -6.08 -13.13
N GLU A 146 -13.24 -5.45 -12.47
CA GLU A 146 -13.69 -4.10 -12.84
C GLU A 146 -12.61 -3.04 -12.59
N ALA A 147 -11.85 -3.15 -11.51
CA ALA A 147 -10.73 -2.25 -11.23
C ALA A 147 -9.60 -2.41 -12.25
N ALA A 148 -9.28 -3.65 -12.64
CA ALA A 148 -8.22 -3.96 -13.60
C ALA A 148 -8.46 -3.29 -14.97
N LYS A 149 -9.72 -3.15 -15.41
CA LYS A 149 -10.08 -2.45 -16.65
C LYS A 149 -9.72 -0.96 -16.64
N ARG A 150 -9.56 -0.35 -15.46
CA ARG A 150 -9.23 1.07 -15.31
C ARG A 150 -7.73 1.34 -15.44
N VAL A 151 -6.89 0.29 -15.47
CA VAL A 151 -5.45 0.43 -15.61
C VAL A 151 -5.11 0.76 -17.06
N PRO A 152 -4.42 1.90 -17.32
CA PRO A 152 -4.00 2.23 -18.67
C PRO A 152 -3.06 1.18 -19.26
N VAL A 153 -3.26 0.82 -20.53
CA VAL A 153 -2.38 -0.13 -21.26
C VAL A 153 -0.93 0.37 -21.31
N SER A 154 -0.73 1.69 -21.25
CA SER A 154 0.58 2.34 -21.21
C SER A 154 1.28 2.27 -19.84
N ARG A 155 0.60 1.82 -18.78
CA ARG A 155 1.20 1.72 -17.46
C ARG A 155 2.17 0.55 -17.43
N LEU A 156 3.40 0.84 -17.01
CA LEU A 156 4.47 -0.14 -16.91
C LEU A 156 4.83 -0.44 -15.45
N ASP A 157 5.13 -1.70 -15.19
CA ASP A 157 6.13 -2.11 -14.20
C ASP A 157 7.33 -2.60 -15.00
N TYR A 158 8.27 -1.67 -15.20
CA TYR A 158 9.22 -1.75 -16.30
C TYR A 158 10.03 -3.08 -16.31
N PRO A 159 10.21 -3.72 -17.49
CA PRO A 159 9.67 -3.42 -18.82
C PRO A 159 8.26 -3.96 -19.12
N ASN A 160 7.62 -4.70 -18.21
CA ASN A 160 6.31 -5.30 -18.46
C ASN A 160 5.16 -4.29 -18.38
N ARG A 161 4.10 -4.50 -19.17
CA ARG A 161 2.87 -3.74 -19.00
C ARG A 161 2.10 -4.29 -17.80
N ILE A 162 1.57 -3.41 -16.96
CA ILE A 162 0.75 -3.82 -15.81
C ILE A 162 -0.43 -4.67 -16.26
N VAL A 163 -1.04 -4.35 -17.41
CA VAL A 163 -2.17 -5.13 -17.96
C VAL A 163 -1.79 -6.58 -18.30
N ASP A 164 -0.52 -6.88 -18.57
CA ASP A 164 -0.05 -8.25 -18.79
C ASP A 164 0.21 -8.96 -17.45
N VAL A 165 0.82 -8.27 -16.48
CA VAL A 165 0.98 -8.78 -15.10
C VAL A 165 -0.39 -9.11 -14.48
N LEU A 166 -1.40 -8.27 -14.72
CA LEU A 166 -2.77 -8.51 -14.23
C LEU A 166 -3.43 -9.76 -14.82
N LYS A 167 -2.96 -10.27 -15.97
CA LYS A 167 -3.45 -11.56 -16.50
C LYS A 167 -3.02 -12.72 -15.60
N VAL A 168 -1.77 -12.69 -15.12
CA VAL A 168 -1.26 -13.66 -14.13
C VAL A 168 -2.13 -13.62 -12.88
N ALA A 169 -2.30 -12.42 -12.29
CA ALA A 169 -3.12 -12.21 -11.11
C ALA A 169 -4.58 -12.70 -11.30
N THR A 170 -5.18 -12.41 -12.47
CA THR A 170 -6.56 -12.82 -12.77
C THR A 170 -6.72 -14.33 -12.81
N ALA A 171 -5.80 -15.03 -13.48
CA ALA A 171 -5.84 -16.46 -13.63
C ALA A 171 -5.50 -17.18 -12.31
N MET A 172 -4.51 -16.71 -11.56
CA MET A 172 -4.16 -17.24 -10.23
C MET A 172 -5.32 -17.09 -9.25
N LEU A 173 -5.88 -15.88 -9.14
CA LEU A 173 -7.02 -15.61 -8.27
C LEU A 173 -8.19 -16.53 -8.59
N HIS A 174 -8.49 -16.73 -9.87
CA HIS A 174 -9.57 -17.65 -10.26
C HIS A 174 -9.25 -19.10 -9.89
N GLY A 175 -8.03 -19.57 -10.18
CA GLY A 175 -7.59 -20.91 -9.87
C GLY A 175 -7.66 -21.23 -8.38
N GLU A 176 -7.15 -20.34 -7.52
CA GLU A 176 -7.18 -20.52 -6.07
C GLU A 176 -8.61 -20.52 -5.50
N ILE A 177 -9.49 -19.64 -6.00
CA ILE A 177 -10.90 -19.63 -5.59
C ILE A 177 -11.57 -20.96 -5.94
N GLU A 178 -11.40 -21.44 -7.17
CA GLU A 178 -12.02 -22.69 -7.61
C GLU A 178 -11.44 -23.90 -6.89
N TYR A 179 -10.14 -23.87 -6.58
CA TYR A 179 -9.50 -24.92 -5.80
C TYR A 179 -10.12 -25.03 -4.39
N ARG A 180 -10.28 -23.90 -3.69
CA ARG A 180 -10.92 -23.85 -2.35
C ARG A 180 -12.38 -24.26 -2.39
N ARG A 181 -13.03 -24.13 -3.54
CA ARG A 181 -14.40 -24.63 -3.80
C ARG A 181 -14.45 -26.08 -4.28
N GLN A 182 -13.31 -26.77 -4.34
CA GLN A 182 -13.18 -28.16 -4.80
C GLN A 182 -13.51 -28.37 -6.29
N ASN A 183 -13.56 -27.29 -7.08
CA ASN A 183 -13.73 -27.33 -8.53
C ASN A 183 -12.37 -27.57 -9.22
N TYR A 184 -11.72 -28.68 -8.88
CA TYR A 184 -10.31 -28.92 -9.20
C TYR A 184 -9.98 -28.85 -10.69
N HIS A 185 -10.89 -29.32 -11.56
CA HIS A 185 -10.71 -29.23 -13.00
C HIS A 185 -10.54 -27.76 -13.45
N VAL A 186 -11.48 -26.89 -13.07
CA VAL A 186 -11.46 -25.47 -13.39
C VAL A 186 -10.26 -24.79 -12.73
N ALA A 187 -9.95 -25.17 -11.49
CA ALA A 187 -8.82 -24.64 -10.75
C ALA A 187 -7.49 -24.86 -11.49
N PHE A 188 -7.19 -26.11 -11.85
CA PHE A 188 -5.94 -26.44 -12.53
C PHE A 188 -5.89 -25.93 -13.97
N GLU A 189 -7.02 -25.78 -14.66
CA GLU A 189 -7.07 -25.07 -15.93
C GLU A 189 -6.67 -23.61 -15.77
N ALA A 190 -7.26 -22.89 -14.82
CA ALA A 190 -6.93 -21.49 -14.55
C ALA A 190 -5.47 -21.30 -14.09
N LEU A 191 -4.93 -22.21 -13.27
CA LEU A 191 -3.53 -22.15 -12.85
C LEU A 191 -2.56 -22.42 -14.02
N ARG A 192 -2.91 -23.28 -14.98
CA ARG A 192 -2.13 -23.42 -16.23
C ARG A 192 -2.15 -22.15 -17.06
N GLU A 193 -3.27 -21.44 -17.12
CA GLU A 193 -3.33 -20.14 -17.79
C GLU A 193 -2.50 -19.08 -17.06
N ALA A 194 -2.46 -19.10 -15.73
CA ALA A 194 -1.59 -18.23 -14.95
C ALA A 194 -0.11 -18.46 -15.28
N ILE A 195 0.30 -19.73 -15.33
CA ILE A 195 1.65 -20.14 -15.73
C ILE A 195 1.99 -19.63 -17.13
N LYS A 196 1.10 -19.82 -18.12
CA LYS A 196 1.32 -19.32 -19.48
C LYS A 196 1.44 -17.80 -19.52
N ALA A 197 0.63 -17.09 -18.73
CA ALA A 197 0.68 -15.64 -18.64
C ALA A 197 2.00 -15.19 -18.00
N GLU A 198 2.46 -15.86 -16.95
CA GLU A 198 3.73 -15.60 -16.27
C GLU A 198 4.92 -15.85 -17.20
N ASP A 199 4.96 -17.01 -17.88
CA ASP A 199 6.00 -17.38 -18.84
C ASP A 199 6.06 -16.40 -20.04
N SER A 200 4.99 -15.63 -20.29
CA SER A 200 4.94 -14.60 -21.35
C SER A 200 5.46 -13.22 -20.94
N LEU A 201 5.70 -13.00 -19.64
CA LEU A 201 6.29 -11.77 -19.14
C LEU A 201 7.78 -11.71 -19.53
N MET A 202 8.27 -10.50 -19.77
CA MET A 202 9.71 -10.28 -19.88
C MET A 202 10.37 -10.50 -18.52
N TYR A 203 11.55 -11.10 -18.52
CA TYR A 203 12.38 -11.24 -17.32
C TYR A 203 12.78 -9.86 -16.77
N THR A 204 12.64 -9.66 -15.46
CA THR A 204 12.95 -8.42 -14.74
C THR A 204 13.60 -8.75 -13.41
N GLU A 205 14.38 -7.84 -12.80
CA GLU A 205 14.83 -7.99 -11.41
C GLU A 205 14.63 -6.66 -10.66
N PRO A 206 13.73 -6.61 -9.64
CA PRO A 206 12.90 -7.71 -9.15
C PRO A 206 11.85 -8.18 -10.16
N TRP A 207 11.33 -9.40 -9.98
CA TRP A 207 10.29 -9.97 -10.85
C TRP A 207 9.01 -9.11 -10.79
N GLY A 208 8.43 -8.78 -11.95
CA GLY A 208 7.16 -8.05 -12.02
C GLY A 208 5.96 -8.83 -11.43
N TRP A 209 6.15 -10.14 -11.19
CA TRP A 209 5.24 -10.97 -10.41
C TRP A 209 6.06 -11.78 -9.40
N MET A 210 5.86 -11.52 -8.11
CA MET A 210 6.73 -12.08 -7.06
C MET A 210 6.34 -13.48 -6.57
N LEU A 211 5.07 -13.88 -6.71
CA LEU A 211 4.57 -15.16 -6.20
C LEU A 211 4.43 -16.17 -7.36
N PRO A 212 5.37 -17.11 -7.57
CA PRO A 212 5.35 -17.96 -8.75
C PRO A 212 4.01 -18.65 -8.96
N ALA A 213 3.44 -18.60 -10.18
CA ALA A 213 2.15 -19.23 -10.46
C ALA A 213 2.17 -20.76 -10.30
N ARG A 214 3.39 -21.33 -10.25
CA ARG A 214 3.67 -22.76 -9.98
C ARG A 214 3.62 -23.12 -8.50
N HIS A 215 3.63 -22.17 -7.57
CA HIS A 215 3.52 -22.45 -6.14
C HIS A 215 2.16 -23.07 -5.75
N PRO A 216 1.01 -22.58 -6.27
CA PRO A 216 -0.29 -23.18 -5.99
C PRO A 216 -0.73 -24.31 -6.95
N TYR A 217 0.03 -24.60 -8.02
CA TYR A 217 -0.28 -25.69 -8.98
C TYR A 217 0.19 -27.05 -8.45
#